data_AF-A0AAD3TB54-F1
#
_entry.id   AF-A0AAD3TB54-F1
#
_cell.length_a   1.000
_cell.length_b   1.000
_cell.length_c   1.000
_cell.angle_alpha   90.00
_cell.angle_beta   90.00
_cell.angle_gamma   90.00
#
_symmetry.space_group_name_H-M   'P 1'
#
loop_
_entity.id
_entity.type
_entity.pdbx_description
1 polymer ?
#
loop_
_entity_poly.entity_id
_entity_poly.type
_entity_poly.pdbx_seq_one_letter_code
_entity_poly.pdbx_strand_id
1 'polypeptide(L)'
;MNFVDRMKQLGDVISVYISKLGELHLKVSNSLVTLGAEFKRLMVVGERGGNDGGGMSVEVSTKHFAKCLQFHPAKPDCAFYGVGSQGASLAVVFQFFVPGSRRTDKSISLHCRLPVLDTGSS
;
A
#
# COMPACT_ATOMS: atom_id res chain seq x y z
N MET A 1 -1.21 12.38 -17.24
CA MET A 1 -1.88 12.21 -15.95
C MET A 1 -1.98 10.72 -15.63
N ASN A 2 -1.21 10.26 -14.65
CA ASN A 2 -1.15 8.85 -14.27
C ASN A 2 -2.33 8.48 -13.34
N PHE A 3 -2.46 7.20 -12.97
CA PHE A 3 -3.55 6.71 -12.13
C PHE A 3 -3.54 7.35 -10.72
N VAL A 4 -2.36 7.56 -10.15
CA VAL A 4 -2.18 8.16 -8.82
C VAL A 4 -2.63 9.63 -8.81
N ASP A 5 -2.35 10.37 -9.89
CA ASP A 5 -2.80 11.76 -10.03
C ASP A 5 -4.34 11.85 -10.01
N ARG A 6 -5.03 10.91 -10.64
CA ARG A 6 -6.50 10.83 -10.63
C ARG A 6 -7.02 10.54 -9.22
N MET A 7 -6.42 9.59 -8.52
CA MET A 7 -6.81 9.28 -7.14
C MET A 7 -6.68 10.50 -6.22
N LYS A 8 -5.57 11.25 -6.31
CA LYS A 8 -5.37 12.48 -5.51
C LYS A 8 -6.42 13.55 -5.75
N GLN A 9 -6.96 13.64 -6.97
CA GLN A 9 -8.00 14.61 -7.30
C GLN A 9 -9.38 14.22 -6.79
N LEU A 10 -9.62 12.92 -6.60
CA LEU A 10 -10.95 12.40 -6.23
C LEU A 10 -11.23 12.45 -4.72
N GLY A 11 -10.20 12.37 -3.89
CA GLY A 11 -10.38 12.39 -2.44
C GLY A 11 -9.07 12.43 -1.66
N ASP A 12 -9.14 12.96 -0.44
CA ASP A 12 -8.01 13.08 0.48
C ASP A 12 -7.69 11.77 1.22
N VAL A 13 -8.61 10.80 1.17
CA VAL A 13 -8.50 9.51 1.86
C VAL A 13 -8.47 8.37 0.84
N ILE A 14 -7.54 7.44 1.04
CA ILE A 14 -7.46 6.18 0.29
C ILE A 14 -7.63 5.01 1.26
N SER A 15 -8.59 4.15 0.95
CA SER A 15 -8.81 2.87 1.61
C SER A 15 -7.90 1.82 1.00
N VAL A 16 -7.16 1.11 1.85
CA VAL A 16 -6.22 0.06 1.48
C VAL A 16 -6.63 -1.22 2.19
N TYR A 17 -6.99 -2.23 1.41
CA TYR A 17 -7.33 -3.55 1.91
C TYR A 17 -6.23 -4.55 1.55
N ILE A 18 -5.75 -5.29 2.55
CA ILE A 18 -4.73 -6.33 2.38
C ILE A 18 -5.33 -7.65 2.89
N SER A 19 -5.47 -8.62 1.99
CA SER A 19 -5.99 -9.95 2.27
C SER A 19 -4.87 -10.95 2.59
N LYS A 20 -5.14 -11.88 3.53
CA LYS A 20 -4.30 -13.05 3.77
C LYS A 20 -4.22 -14.00 2.57
N LEU A 21 -5.08 -13.82 1.56
CA LEU A 21 -5.12 -14.61 0.33
C LEU A 21 -4.34 -13.99 -0.84
N GLY A 22 -3.62 -12.89 -0.61
CA GLY A 22 -2.80 -12.26 -1.66
C GLY A 22 -3.58 -11.32 -2.56
N GLU A 23 -4.54 -10.60 -1.97
CA GLU A 23 -5.27 -9.51 -2.63
C GLU A 23 -4.91 -8.17 -1.98
N LEU A 24 -4.67 -7.16 -2.82
CA LEU A 24 -4.44 -5.78 -2.41
C LEU A 24 -5.42 -4.89 -3.17
N HIS A 25 -6.31 -4.22 -2.45
CA HIS A 25 -7.26 -3.28 -3.05
C HIS A 25 -6.92 -1.86 -2.60
N LEU A 26 -6.87 -0.95 -3.56
CA LEU A 26 -6.67 0.49 -3.33
C LEU A 26 -7.93 1.20 -3.83
N LYS A 27 -8.58 2.00 -3.00
CA LYS A 27 -9.82 2.70 -3.36
C LYS A 27 -9.84 4.12 -2.82
N VAL A 28 -10.19 5.08 -3.68
CA VAL A 28 -10.55 6.45 -3.30
C VAL A 28 -12.00 6.66 -3.70
N SER A 29 -12.82 7.08 -2.75
CA SER A 29 -14.25 7.29 -2.93
C SER A 29 -14.65 8.69 -2.49
N ASN A 30 -15.60 9.28 -3.21
CA ASN A 30 -16.34 10.47 -2.78
C ASN A 30 -17.85 10.24 -3.01
N SER A 31 -18.67 11.29 -2.85
CA SER A 31 -20.13 11.18 -2.98
C SER A 31 -20.64 10.80 -4.37
N LEU A 32 -19.82 10.95 -5.42
CA LEU A 32 -20.23 10.77 -6.82
C LEU A 32 -19.55 9.58 -7.51
N VAL A 33 -18.32 9.25 -7.11
CA VAL A 33 -17.50 8.25 -7.81
C VAL A 33 -16.58 7.51 -6.85
N THR A 34 -16.29 6.26 -7.21
CA THR A 34 -15.22 5.46 -6.61
C THR A 34 -14.22 5.09 -7.69
N LEU A 35 -12.94 5.36 -7.44
CA LEU A 35 -11.83 4.92 -8.27
C LEU A 35 -10.97 3.96 -7.46
N GLY A 36 -10.59 2.83 -8.05
CA GLY A 36 -9.72 1.89 -7.37
C GLY A 36 -8.95 0.97 -8.31
N ALA A 37 -7.99 0.25 -7.72
CA ALA A 37 -7.20 -0.77 -8.35
C ALA A 37 -7.20 -2.03 -7.48
N GLU A 38 -7.22 -3.19 -8.13
CA GLU A 38 -7.23 -4.49 -7.48
C GLU A 38 -6.07 -5.32 -8.03
N PHE A 39 -5.27 -5.86 -7.11
CA PHE A 39 -4.16 -6.74 -7.42
C PHE A 39 -4.42 -8.09 -6.75
N LYS A 40 -4.46 -9.15 -7.55
CA LYS A 40 -4.72 -10.53 -7.09
C LYS A 40 -3.50 -11.41 -7.28
N ARG A 41 -3.49 -12.54 -6.56
CA ARG A 41 -2.43 -13.57 -6.64
C ARG A 41 -1.06 -13.00 -6.25
N LEU A 42 -1.05 -12.01 -5.35
CA LEU A 42 0.18 -11.49 -4.76
C LEU A 42 0.76 -12.52 -3.80
N MET A 43 2.09 -12.61 -3.78
CA MET A 43 2.79 -13.44 -2.80
C MET A 43 2.58 -12.87 -1.40
N VAL A 44 2.06 -13.70 -0.49
CA VAL A 44 1.93 -13.34 0.93
C VAL A 44 3.22 -13.74 1.64
N VAL A 45 3.86 -12.75 2.27
CA VAL A 45 5.12 -12.91 3.00
C VAL A 45 4.85 -12.65 4.48
N GLY A 46 5.06 -13.65 5.34
CA GLY A 46 4.76 -13.58 6.78
C GLY A 46 3.72 -14.62 7.23
N GLU A 47 3.29 -14.53 8.48
CA GLU A 47 2.40 -15.52 9.10
C GLU A 47 0.99 -15.45 8.49
N ARG A 48 0.56 -16.55 7.86
CA ARG A 48 -0.85 -16.77 7.49
C ARG A 48 -1.62 -17.12 8.75
N GLY A 49 -1.97 -16.12 9.56
CA GLY A 49 -2.80 -16.37 10.74
C GLY A 49 -4.20 -16.82 10.32
N GLY A 50 -4.52 -18.11 10.48
CA GLY A 50 -5.86 -18.67 10.34
C GLY A 50 -6.46 -18.73 8.92
N ASN A 51 -7.23 -19.79 8.65
CA ASN A 51 -7.87 -20.09 7.35
C ASN A 51 -9.17 -19.29 7.11
N ASP A 52 -9.43 -18.26 7.92
CA ASP A 52 -10.65 -17.45 7.97
C ASP A 52 -10.80 -16.48 6.78
N GLY A 53 -9.90 -16.48 5.79
CA GLY A 53 -9.97 -15.61 4.62
C GLY A 53 -9.91 -14.10 4.95
N GLY A 54 -9.59 -13.77 6.21
CA GLY A 54 -9.61 -12.41 6.70
C GLY A 54 -8.57 -11.51 6.03
N GLY A 55 -8.85 -10.21 6.05
CA GLY A 55 -7.94 -9.16 5.63
C GLY A 55 -8.11 -7.94 6.51
N MET A 56 -7.24 -6.96 6.34
CA MET A 56 -7.31 -5.71 7.09
C MET A 56 -7.52 -4.56 6.13
N SER A 57 -8.52 -3.72 6.42
CA SER A 57 -8.76 -2.46 5.73
C SER A 57 -8.27 -1.32 6.62
N VAL A 58 -7.49 -0.42 6.03
CA VAL A 58 -7.03 0.80 6.70
C VAL A 58 -7.22 1.99 5.78
N GLU A 59 -7.41 3.16 6.37
CA GLU A 59 -7.53 4.40 5.63
C GLU A 59 -6.31 5.28 5.90
N VAL A 60 -5.73 5.84 4.84
CA VAL A 60 -4.57 6.73 4.95
C VAL A 60 -4.77 7.95 4.06
N SER A 61 -3.97 9.00 4.27
CA SER A 61 -4.01 10.16 3.37
C SER A 61 -3.57 9.79 1.95
N THR A 62 -4.41 10.09 0.96
CA THR A 62 -4.10 9.91 -0.47
C THR A 62 -2.85 10.71 -0.88
N LYS A 63 -2.67 11.90 -0.30
CA LYS A 63 -1.49 12.76 -0.55
C LYS A 63 -0.21 12.09 -0.06
N HIS A 64 -0.22 11.52 1.14
CA HIS A 64 0.94 10.81 1.67
C HIS A 64 1.21 9.51 0.89
N PHE A 65 0.17 8.74 0.59
CA PHE A 65 0.30 7.52 -0.22
C PHE A 65 0.91 7.79 -1.60
N ALA A 66 0.43 8.82 -2.29
CA ALA A 66 1.00 9.21 -3.57
C ALA A 66 2.48 9.63 -3.48
N LYS A 67 2.87 10.33 -2.41
CA LYS A 67 4.26 10.74 -2.20
C LYS A 67 5.19 9.53 -2.03
N CYS A 68 4.72 8.45 -1.39
CA CYS A 68 5.47 7.20 -1.28
C CYS A 68 5.79 6.58 -2.65
N LEU A 69 4.83 6.62 -3.59
CA LEU A 69 5.00 6.07 -4.93
C LEU A 69 5.92 6.91 -5.84
N GLN A 70 6.12 8.19 -5.51
CA GLN A 70 6.88 9.14 -6.33
C GLN A 70 8.36 9.24 -5.96
N PHE A 71 8.83 8.43 -5.00
CA PHE A 71 10.07 8.69 -4.29
C PHE A 71 11.35 8.25 -5.04
N HIS A 72 11.23 7.47 -6.13
CA HIS A 72 12.39 7.08 -6.94
C HIS A 72 12.05 7.03 -8.44
N PRO A 73 12.90 7.60 -9.33
CA PRO A 73 12.74 7.44 -10.79
C PRO A 73 12.93 6.01 -11.31
N ALA A 74 13.55 5.12 -10.53
CA ALA A 74 13.79 3.74 -10.92
C ALA A 74 12.60 2.85 -10.49
N LYS A 75 12.26 1.88 -11.35
CA LYS A 75 11.28 0.85 -11.01
C LYS A 75 11.89 -0.08 -9.94
N PRO A 76 11.22 -0.29 -8.80
CA PRO A 76 11.71 -1.23 -7.79
C PRO A 76 11.62 -2.67 -8.29
N ASP A 77 12.53 -3.53 -7.82
CA ASP A 77 12.51 -4.97 -8.08
C ASP A 77 11.35 -5.65 -7.35
N CYS A 78 11.05 -5.20 -6.13
CA CYS A 78 9.94 -5.69 -5.31
C CYS A 78 9.25 -4.54 -4.58
N ALA A 79 7.94 -4.66 -4.36
CA ALA A 79 7.18 -3.79 -3.48
C ALA A 79 6.37 -4.62 -2.48
N PHE A 80 6.44 -4.27 -1.20
CA PHE A 80 5.72 -4.96 -0.12
C PHE A 80 4.74 -4.00 0.55
N TYR A 81 3.58 -4.53 0.89
CA TYR A 81 2.53 -3.81 1.61
C TYR A 81 2.18 -4.62 2.85
N GLY A 82 2.04 -3.94 3.98
CA GLY A 82 1.63 -4.56 5.23
C GLY A 82 1.02 -3.56 6.17
N VAL A 83 0.21 -4.04 7.10
CA VAL A 83 -0.34 -3.21 8.16
C VAL A 83 0.47 -3.43 9.44
N GLY A 84 0.89 -2.35 10.07
CA GLY A 84 1.61 -2.37 11.35
C GLY A 84 0.74 -2.89 12.50
N SER A 85 1.35 -3.07 13.67
CA SER A 85 0.69 -3.60 14.86
C SER A 85 -0.66 -2.93 15.12
N GLN A 86 -1.71 -3.75 15.28
CA GLN A 86 -3.08 -3.33 15.58
C GLN A 86 -3.73 -2.37 14.57
N GLY A 87 -3.24 -2.27 13.33
CA GLY A 87 -3.86 -1.39 12.35
C GLY A 87 -3.39 0.08 12.43
N ALA A 88 -2.35 0.41 13.20
CA ALA A 88 -1.96 1.80 13.44
C ALA A 88 -1.28 2.49 12.24
N SER A 89 -0.71 1.72 11.30
CA SER A 89 0.00 2.29 10.15
C SER A 89 -0.02 1.36 8.94
N LEU A 90 -0.08 1.93 7.74
CA LEU A 90 0.24 1.21 6.50
C LEU A 90 1.75 1.31 6.23
N ALA A 91 2.42 0.17 6.09
CA ALA A 91 3.81 0.08 5.67
C ALA A 91 3.89 -0.26 4.17
N VAL A 92 4.68 0.51 3.43
CA VAL A 92 5.01 0.27 2.02
C VAL A 92 6.52 0.25 1.88
N VAL A 93 7.06 -0.84 1.34
CA VAL A 93 8.51 -1.01 1.13
C VAL A 93 8.78 -1.17 -0.34
N PHE A 94 9.66 -0.34 -0.90
CA PHE A 94 10.20 -0.48 -2.24
C PHE A 94 11.63 -1.00 -2.15
N GLN A 95 11.87 -2.17 -2.69
CA GLN A 95 13.14 -2.86 -2.59
C GLN A 95 13.82 -2.92 -3.96
N PHE A 96 15.09 -2.53 -3.97
CA PHE A 96 15.97 -2.59 -5.13
C PHE A 96 17.07 -3.61 -4.88
N PHE A 97 17.49 -4.32 -5.92
CA PHE A 97 18.59 -5.25 -5.88
C PHE A 97 19.85 -4.63 -6.45
N VAL A 98 21.00 -5.00 -5.88
CA VAL A 98 22.30 -4.63 -6.45
C VAL A 98 22.42 -5.29 -7.83
N PRO A 99 22.75 -4.53 -8.90
CA PRO A 99 22.86 -5.05 -10.26
C PRO A 99 23.73 -6.31 -10.33
N GLY A 100 23.25 -7.33 -11.06
CA GLY A 100 23.95 -8.61 -11.19
C GLY A 100 23.82 -9.53 -9.97
N SER A 101 23.04 -9.17 -8.95
CA SER A 101 22.79 -9.99 -7.77
C SER A 101 21.30 -10.03 -7.41
N ARG A 102 20.94 -10.91 -6.46
CA ARG A 102 19.62 -10.90 -5.79
C ARG A 102 19.68 -10.34 -4.37
N ARG A 103 20.73 -9.58 -4.06
CA ARG A 103 20.90 -8.95 -2.75
C ARG A 103 20.20 -7.60 -2.75
N THR A 104 19.38 -7.36 -1.73
CA THR A 104 18.81 -6.05 -1.46
C THR A 104 19.89 -4.99 -1.30
N ASP A 105 19.77 -3.92 -2.07
CA ASP A 105 20.49 -2.68 -1.85
C ASP A 105 19.73 -1.84 -0.82
N LYS A 106 20.21 -1.86 0.43
CA LYS A 106 19.61 -1.12 1.54
C LYS A 106 19.85 0.40 1.44
N SER A 107 20.80 0.85 0.63
CA SER A 107 21.12 2.28 0.50
C SER A 107 20.07 3.05 -0.29
N ILE A 108 19.37 2.36 -1.19
CA ILE A 108 18.34 2.93 -2.07
C ILE A 108 16.94 2.35 -1.84
N SER A 109 16.80 1.28 -1.05
CA SER A 109 15.50 0.74 -0.67
C SER A 109 14.76 1.73 0.24
N LEU A 110 13.45 1.87 0.00
CA LEU A 110 12.62 2.89 0.64
C LEU A 110 11.56 2.25 1.52
N HIS A 111 11.45 2.74 2.75
CA HIS A 111 10.43 2.31 3.70
C HIS A 111 9.54 3.50 4.03
N CYS A 112 8.29 3.42 3.61
CA CYS A 112 7.26 4.38 3.94
C CYS A 112 6.33 3.80 5.00
N ARG A 113 6.09 4.55 6.07
CA ARG A 113 5.08 4.22 7.08
C ARG A 113 4.08 5.36 7.14
N LEU A 114 2.85 5.09 6.75
CA LEU A 114 1.76 6.05 6.70
C LEU A 114 0.87 5.84 7.92
N PRO A 115 0.57 6.89 8.71
CA PRO A 115 -0.37 6.77 9.81
C PRO A 115 -1.75 6.43 9.26
N VAL A 116 -2.42 5.48 9.90
CA VAL A 116 -3.84 5.24 9.64
C VAL A 116 -4.64 6.39 10.22
N LEU A 117 -5.63 6.84 9.45
CA LEU A 117 -6.53 7.91 9.87
C LEU A 117 -7.54 7.32 10.85
N ASP A 118 -7.71 7.99 11.99
CA ASP A 118 -8.82 7.71 12.89
C ASP A 118 -10.10 8.17 12.20
N THR A 119 -10.91 7.23 11.72
CA THR A 119 -12.18 7.53 11.06
C THR A 119 -13.29 7.92 12.04
N GLY A 120 -12.97 8.07 13.33
CA GLY A 120 -13.93 8.44 14.36
C GLY A 120 -15.12 7.49 14.37
N SER A 121 -14.94 6.26 14.86
CA SER A 121 -16.08 5.48 15.32
C SER A 121 -16.63 6.13 16.58
N SER A 122 -17.61 7.03 16.40
CA SER A 122 -18.56 7.49 17.42
C SER A 122 -19.97 7.31 16.88
#